data_AF-A0A6A3STA2-F1
#
_entry.id   AF-A0A6A3STA2-F1
#
_cell.length_a   1.000
_cell.length_b   1.000
_cell.length_c   1.000
_cell.angle_alpha   90.00
_cell.angle_beta   90.00
_cell.angle_gamma   90.00
#
_symmetry.space_group_name_H-M   'P 1'
#
loop_
_entity.id
_entity.type
_entity.pdbx_description
1 polymer ?
#
loop_
_entity_poly.entity_id
_entity_poly.type
_entity_poly.pdbx_seq_one_letter_code
_entity_poly.pdbx_strand_id
1 'polypeptide(L)'
;MQSTTWVQRRRNLLRESHLVSAEGLKKVHRTFPYQVSADVSGREAQALASLIKMYKQWAFDLYPGLNFEDFVERAEALGKSHQVQGLVADLREKEKLKALEKRPEEEEDDDEEEEKDSEGEEAML
;
A
#
# COMPACT_ATOMS: atom_id res chain seq x y z
N MET A 1 -10.82 -19.10 -51.61
CA MET A 1 -9.53 -19.06 -50.89
C MET A 1 -9.78 -18.33 -49.57
N GLN A 2 -9.81 -19.05 -48.45
CA GLN A 2 -10.04 -18.43 -47.13
C GLN A 2 -8.68 -18.21 -46.47
N SER A 3 -8.33 -16.95 -46.26
CA SER A 3 -7.05 -16.53 -45.68
C SER A 3 -7.11 -16.69 -44.16
N THR A 4 -6.39 -17.67 -43.64
CA THR A 4 -6.19 -17.85 -42.19
C THR A 4 -5.17 -16.83 -41.69
N THR A 5 -5.63 -15.79 -41.00
CA THR A 5 -4.75 -14.84 -40.31
C THR A 5 -4.19 -15.50 -39.04
N TRP A 6 -2.90 -15.81 -39.03
CA TRP A 6 -2.20 -16.29 -37.85
C TRP A 6 -2.18 -15.18 -36.79
N VAL A 7 -2.93 -15.36 -35.69
CA VAL A 7 -2.79 -14.51 -34.51
C VAL A 7 -1.47 -14.90 -33.84
N GLN A 8 -0.42 -14.13 -34.08
CA GLN A 8 0.86 -14.22 -33.38
C GLN A 8 0.58 -14.11 -31.88
N ARG A 9 0.60 -15.25 -31.17
CA ARG A 9 0.43 -15.31 -29.72
C ARG A 9 1.57 -14.50 -29.12
N ARG A 10 1.31 -13.25 -28.70
CA ARG A 10 2.30 -12.41 -28.04
C ARG A 10 2.92 -13.28 -26.95
N ARG A 11 4.24 -13.41 -26.92
CA ARG A 11 4.93 -14.00 -25.77
C ARG A 11 4.47 -13.16 -24.58
N ASN A 12 3.54 -13.70 -23.80
CA ASN A 12 3.20 -13.11 -22.52
C ASN A 12 4.55 -13.08 -21.78
N LEU A 13 5.00 -11.89 -21.44
CA LEU A 13 6.21 -11.67 -20.66
C LEU A 13 5.78 -10.71 -19.56
N LEU A 14 6.20 -10.97 -18.33
CA LEU A 14 6.05 -10.01 -17.25
C LEU A 14 6.81 -8.73 -17.67
N ARG A 15 6.15 -7.59 -17.52
CA ARG A 15 6.65 -6.25 -17.89
C ARG A 15 6.41 -5.28 -16.76
N GLU A 16 7.13 -4.17 -16.77
CA GLU A 16 6.99 -3.06 -15.80
C GLU A 16 5.54 -2.61 -15.68
N SER A 17 4.81 -2.54 -16.81
CA SER A 17 3.40 -2.13 -16.85
C SER A 17 2.49 -2.99 -15.97
N HIS A 18 2.80 -4.28 -15.79
CA HIS A 18 2.03 -5.16 -14.91
C HIS A 18 2.27 -4.78 -13.44
N LEU A 19 3.52 -4.54 -13.05
CA LEU A 19 3.87 -4.15 -11.68
C LEU A 19 3.34 -2.76 -11.29
N VAL A 20 3.30 -1.82 -12.24
CA VAL A 20 2.82 -0.44 -12.01
C VAL A 20 1.28 -0.33 -12.07
N SER A 21 0.61 -1.35 -12.61
CA SER A 21 -0.85 -1.40 -12.71
C SER A 21 -1.54 -1.34 -11.34
N ALA A 22 -2.84 -1.08 -11.35
CA ALA A 22 -3.67 -1.10 -10.13
C ALA A 22 -3.60 -2.46 -9.41
N GLU A 23 -3.56 -3.56 -10.16
CA GLU A 23 -3.47 -4.92 -9.64
C GLU A 23 -2.04 -5.35 -9.27
N GLY A 24 -1.03 -4.54 -9.60
CA GLY A 24 0.38 -4.77 -9.28
C GLY A 24 0.74 -4.36 -7.85
N LEU A 25 1.84 -3.62 -7.70
CA LEU A 25 2.38 -3.21 -6.39
C LEU A 25 1.41 -2.34 -5.59
N LYS A 26 0.53 -1.58 -6.26
CA LYS A 26 -0.51 -0.77 -5.61
C LYS A 26 -1.51 -1.64 -4.83
N LYS A 27 -1.89 -2.80 -5.38
CA LYS A 27 -2.78 -3.76 -4.69
C LYS A 27 -2.12 -4.32 -3.45
N VAL A 28 -0.87 -4.76 -3.56
CA VAL A 28 -0.08 -5.28 -2.43
C VAL A 28 -0.04 -4.24 -1.30
N HIS A 29 0.35 -3.00 -1.61
CA HIS A 29 0.41 -1.90 -0.66
C HIS A 29 -0.93 -1.66 0.07
N ARG A 30 -2.06 -1.71 -0.65
CA ARG A 30 -3.38 -1.45 -0.06
C ARG A 30 -3.88 -2.61 0.80
N THR A 31 -3.55 -3.85 0.48
CA THR A 31 -4.27 -5.02 1.03
C THR A 31 -3.44 -5.81 2.03
N PHE A 32 -2.14 -5.99 1.79
CA PHE A 32 -1.34 -6.94 2.56
C PHE A 32 -1.10 -6.51 4.02
N PRO A 33 -0.84 -5.23 4.33
CA PRO A 33 -0.60 -4.78 5.71
C PRO A 33 -1.75 -5.06 6.68
N TYR A 34 -2.99 -5.16 6.17
CA TYR A 34 -4.18 -5.39 7.00
C TYR A 34 -4.52 -6.88 7.16
N GLN A 35 -3.91 -7.76 6.37
CA GLN A 35 -4.21 -9.20 6.37
C GLN A 35 -3.26 -10.01 7.26
N VAL A 36 -2.07 -9.48 7.54
CA VAL A 36 -1.17 -10.05 8.55
C VAL A 36 -1.38 -9.27 9.84
N SER A 37 -1.81 -9.95 10.91
CA SER A 37 -2.02 -9.32 12.21
C SER A 37 -0.72 -8.68 12.72
N ALA A 38 -0.82 -7.50 13.35
CA ALA A 38 0.34 -6.81 13.92
C ALA A 38 0.98 -7.60 15.08
N ASP A 39 0.18 -8.43 15.77
CA ASP A 39 0.67 -9.37 16.77
C ASP A 39 0.81 -10.78 16.16
N VAL A 40 2.06 -11.19 15.97
CA VAL A 40 2.45 -12.52 15.45
C VAL A 40 3.26 -13.31 16.47
N SER A 41 3.36 -12.83 17.71
CA SER A 41 4.20 -13.45 18.73
C SER A 41 3.75 -14.89 18.99
N GLY A 42 4.69 -15.84 18.89
CA GLY A 42 4.41 -17.27 19.01
C GLY A 42 3.70 -17.92 17.81
N ARG A 43 3.40 -17.17 16.73
CA ARG A 43 2.78 -17.67 15.48
C ARG A 43 3.53 -17.24 14.22
N GLU A 44 4.79 -16.84 14.35
CA GLU A 44 5.61 -16.26 13.28
C GLU A 44 5.68 -17.17 12.03
N ALA A 45 5.89 -18.47 12.21
CA ALA A 45 5.93 -19.42 11.11
C ALA A 45 4.60 -19.50 10.35
N GLN A 46 3.47 -19.45 11.06
CA GLN A 46 2.14 -19.45 10.46
C GLN A 46 1.83 -18.12 9.75
N ALA A 47 2.26 -17.00 10.34
CA ALA A 47 2.12 -15.68 9.73
C ALA A 47 2.95 -15.59 8.44
N LEU A 48 4.20 -16.07 8.46
CA LEU A 48 5.06 -16.13 7.29
C LEU A 48 4.47 -17.04 6.20
N ALA A 49 3.96 -18.22 6.55
CA ALA A 49 3.30 -19.11 5.59
C ALA A 49 2.07 -18.44 4.93
N SER A 50 1.30 -17.67 5.71
CA SER A 50 0.15 -16.93 5.21
C SER A 50 0.57 -15.80 4.27
N LEU A 51 1.62 -15.04 4.64
CA LEU A 51 2.17 -13.97 3.81
C LEU A 51 2.70 -14.50 2.47
N ILE A 52 3.48 -15.59 2.50
CA ILE A 52 3.99 -16.23 1.27
C ILE A 52 2.83 -16.71 0.39
N LYS A 53 1.79 -17.31 0.99
CA LYS A 53 0.59 -17.73 0.24
C LYS A 53 -0.10 -16.56 -0.45
N MET A 54 -0.21 -15.41 0.22
CA MET A 54 -0.78 -14.20 -0.37
C MET A 54 0.04 -13.68 -1.55
N TYR A 55 1.38 -13.63 -1.42
CA TYR A 55 2.25 -13.24 -2.53
C TYR A 55 2.16 -14.21 -3.71
N LYS A 56 2.08 -15.52 -3.45
CA LYS A 56 1.90 -16.54 -4.50
C LYS A 56 0.59 -16.36 -5.25
N GLN A 57 -0.51 -16.14 -4.53
CA GLN A 57 -1.81 -15.89 -5.15
C GLN A 57 -1.80 -14.61 -5.97
N TRP A 58 -1.27 -13.52 -5.42
CA TRP A 58 -1.15 -12.25 -6.12
C TRP A 58 -0.30 -12.36 -7.40
N ALA A 59 0.84 -13.05 -7.35
CA ALA A 59 1.68 -13.29 -8.52
C ALA A 59 0.94 -14.07 -9.61
N PHE A 60 0.18 -15.10 -9.23
CA PHE A 60 -0.65 -15.87 -10.15
C PHE A 60 -1.77 -15.02 -10.78
N ASP A 61 -2.45 -14.21 -9.97
CA ASP A 61 -3.50 -13.30 -10.45
C ASP A 61 -2.95 -12.25 -11.41
N LEU A 62 -1.76 -11.71 -11.12
CA LEU A 62 -1.12 -10.68 -11.94
C LEU A 62 -0.59 -11.26 -13.26
N TYR A 63 -0.05 -12.47 -13.21
CA TYR A 63 0.59 -13.08 -14.36
C TYR A 63 0.50 -14.62 -14.31
N PRO A 64 -0.58 -15.21 -14.84
CA PRO A 64 -0.77 -16.66 -14.80
C PRO A 64 0.22 -17.36 -15.74
N GLY A 65 0.72 -18.51 -15.29
CA GLY A 65 1.62 -19.37 -16.07
C GLY A 65 3.11 -19.11 -15.86
N LEU A 66 3.48 -18.20 -14.96
CA LEU A 66 4.85 -18.10 -14.43
C LEU A 66 4.89 -18.75 -13.04
N ASN A 67 5.92 -19.54 -12.76
CA ASN A 67 6.12 -20.04 -11.42
C ASN A 67 6.48 -18.87 -10.47
N PHE A 68 6.28 -19.05 -9.17
CA PHE A 68 6.47 -17.96 -8.22
C PHE A 68 7.93 -17.49 -8.12
N GLU A 69 8.89 -18.42 -8.17
CA GLU A 69 10.32 -18.08 -8.06
C GLU A 69 10.79 -17.26 -9.28
N ASP A 70 10.47 -17.70 -10.50
CA ASP A 70 10.72 -16.98 -11.74
C ASP A 70 10.01 -15.62 -11.76
N PHE A 71 8.80 -15.54 -11.17
CA PHE A 71 8.08 -14.28 -11.02
C PHE A 71 8.86 -13.32 -10.13
N VAL A 72 9.38 -13.78 -9.00
CA VAL A 72 10.17 -12.97 -8.06
C VAL A 72 11.46 -12.48 -8.74
N GLU A 73 12.21 -13.36 -9.40
CA GLU A 73 13.44 -12.98 -10.13
C GLU A 73 13.18 -11.92 -11.20
N ARG A 74 12.10 -12.09 -11.98
CA ARG A 74 11.72 -11.11 -13.00
C ARG A 74 11.23 -9.80 -12.38
N ALA A 75 10.46 -9.87 -11.31
CA ALA A 75 9.99 -8.69 -10.59
C ALA A 75 11.17 -7.90 -10.00
N GLU A 76 12.20 -8.57 -9.48
CA GLU A 76 13.43 -7.96 -9.01
C GLU A 76 14.16 -7.22 -10.15
N ALA A 77 14.31 -7.87 -11.31
CA ALA A 77 14.93 -7.25 -12.48
C ALA A 77 14.14 -6.02 -12.95
N LEU A 78 12.81 -6.11 -13.02
CA LEU A 78 11.92 -5.00 -13.41
C LEU A 78 11.87 -3.89 -12.35
N GLY A 79 12.15 -4.22 -11.09
CA GLY A 79 12.22 -3.26 -9.97
C GLY A 79 13.30 -2.19 -10.14
N LYS A 80 14.29 -2.43 -11.01
CA LYS A 80 15.36 -1.48 -11.36
C LYS A 80 14.92 -0.46 -12.41
N SER A 81 13.75 -0.63 -13.01
CA SER A 81 13.23 0.30 -14.01
C SER A 81 12.74 1.60 -13.36
N HIS A 82 12.94 2.73 -14.04
CA HIS A 82 12.55 4.05 -13.54
C HIS A 82 11.05 4.14 -13.20
N GLN A 83 10.19 3.49 -13.99
CA GLN A 83 8.73 3.51 -13.73
C GLN A 83 8.37 2.79 -12.43
N VAL A 84 8.98 1.63 -12.17
CA VAL A 84 8.71 0.86 -10.94
C VAL A 84 9.35 1.56 -9.74
N GLN A 85 10.56 2.09 -9.88
CA GLN A 85 11.22 2.85 -8.82
C GLN A 85 10.43 4.10 -8.43
N GLY A 86 9.93 4.87 -9.40
CA GLY A 86 9.07 6.03 -9.16
C GLY A 86 7.82 5.64 -8.37
N LEU A 87 7.12 4.59 -8.80
CA LEU A 87 5.95 4.09 -8.05
C LEU A 87 6.31 3.68 -6.61
N VAL A 88 7.41 2.95 -6.41
CA VAL A 88 7.82 2.52 -5.06
C VAL A 88 8.18 3.72 -4.18
N ALA A 89 8.82 4.75 -4.74
CA ALA A 89 9.10 6.00 -4.02
C ALA A 89 7.79 6.70 -3.59
N ASP A 90 6.83 6.85 -4.50
CA ASP A 90 5.52 7.45 -4.20
C ASP A 90 4.78 6.68 -3.09
N LEU A 91 4.82 5.35 -3.12
CA LEU A 91 4.19 4.51 -2.10
C LEU A 91 4.86 4.69 -0.73
N ARG A 92 6.20 4.79 -0.69
CA ARG A 92 6.94 5.04 0.56
C ARG A 92 6.64 6.44 1.11
N GLU A 93 6.55 7.45 0.26
CA GLU A 93 6.18 8.80 0.67
C GLU A 93 4.77 8.85 1.27
N LYS A 94 3.81 8.15 0.67
CA LYS A 94 2.46 8.03 1.23
C LYS A 94 2.44 7.41 2.63
N GLU A 95 3.18 6.34 2.86
CA GLU A 95 3.27 5.74 4.19
C GLU A 95 3.99 6.66 5.19
N LYS A 96 5.00 7.43 4.75
CA LYS A 96 5.64 8.45 5.58
C LYS A 96 4.64 9.53 6.01
N LEU A 97 3.87 10.07 5.07
CA LEU A 97 2.85 11.10 5.37
C LEU A 97 1.79 10.57 6.34
N LYS A 98 1.28 9.36 6.09
CA LYS A 98 0.32 8.69 6.98
C LYS A 98 0.87 8.44 8.40
N ALA A 99 2.17 8.18 8.52
CA ALA A 99 2.82 8.03 9.82
C ALA A 99 2.97 9.38 10.56
N LEU A 100 3.19 10.47 9.82
CA LEU A 100 3.23 11.82 10.40
C LEU A 100 1.84 12.27 10.88
N GLU A 101 0.78 12.06 10.08
CA GLU A 101 -0.60 12.36 10.47
C GLU A 101 -1.07 11.56 11.70
N LYS A 102 -0.48 10.39 11.96
CA LYS A 102 -0.80 9.56 13.13
C LYS A 102 -0.11 10.00 14.41
N ARG A 103 0.86 10.91 14.36
CA ARG A 103 1.36 11.55 15.58
C ARG A 103 0.24 12.50 16.03
N PRO A 104 -0.31 12.37 17.26
CA PRO A 104 -1.18 13.40 17.77
C PRO A 104 -0.40 14.71 17.74
N GLU A 105 -1.02 15.75 17.21
CA GLU A 105 -0.61 17.14 17.41
C GLU A 105 -0.68 17.38 18.93
N GLU A 106 0.45 17.20 19.62
CA GLU A 106 0.66 17.68 20.98
C GLU A 106 1.31 19.07 20.89
N GLU A 107 0.57 20.06 20.39
CA GLU A 107 0.91 21.50 20.37
C GLU A 107 -0.46 22.22 20.30
N GLU A 108 -0.89 23.18 21.14
CA GLU A 108 -0.33 24.00 22.20
C GLU A 108 -1.53 24.44 23.08
N ASP A 109 -1.44 24.32 24.41
CA ASP A 109 -2.35 25.05 25.32
C ASP A 109 -1.93 26.52 25.27
N ASP A 110 -2.60 27.32 24.41
CA ASP A 110 -2.43 28.77 24.37
C ASP A 110 -3.44 29.39 25.34
N ASP A 111 -2.91 29.96 26.43
CA ASP A 111 -3.62 30.73 27.45
C ASP A 111 -4.30 31.97 26.80
N GLU A 112 -5.65 32.02 26.79
CA GLU A 112 -6.38 33.29 26.68
C GLU A 112 -7.47 33.38 27.75
N GLU A 113 -7.25 34.33 28.68
CA GLU A 113 -8.18 34.78 29.72
C GLU A 113 -9.44 35.41 29.12
N GLU A 114 -10.62 35.11 29.66
CA GLU A 114 -11.75 36.06 29.64
C GLU A 114 -12.19 36.35 31.08
N GLU A 115 -11.82 37.55 31.53
CA GLU A 115 -12.44 38.26 32.65
C GLU A 115 -13.96 38.35 32.44
N LYS A 116 -14.74 37.84 33.40
CA LYS A 116 -16.13 38.25 33.57
C LYS A 116 -16.24 39.27 34.68
N ASP A 117 -16.17 40.52 34.28
CA ASP A 117 -16.66 41.66 35.05
C ASP A 117 -18.19 41.50 35.20
N SER A 118 -18.66 41.14 36.40
CA SER A 118 -20.09 41.17 36.71
C SER A 118 -20.42 42.52 37.35
N GLU A 119 -20.75 43.48 36.49
CA GLU A 119 -21.37 44.74 36.87
C GLU A 119 -22.69 44.45 37.60
N GLY A 120 -22.85 45.07 38.78
CA GLY A 120 -24.01 44.91 39.65
C GLY A 120 -25.21 45.78 39.26
N GLU A 121 -26.22 45.68 40.13
CA GLU A 121 -27.48 46.43 40.20
C GLU A 121 -28.61 45.88 39.31
N GLU A 122 -29.86 45.67 39.73
CA GLU A 122 -30.58 46.15 40.92
C GLU A 122 -31.90 45.34 41.11
N ALA A 123 -32.42 45.38 42.35
CA ALA A 123 -33.83 45.26 42.76
C ALA A 123 -34.48 43.85 42.91
N MET A 124 -34.81 43.47 44.16
CA MET A 124 -36.18 43.57 44.73
C MET A 124 -36.34 42.76 46.04
N LEU A 125 -36.87 43.46 47.06
CA LEU A 125 -37.46 43.06 48.36
C LEU A 125 -36.55 42.68 49.54
#